data_AF-A0A7X5LIS1-F1
#
_entry.id   AF-A0A7X5LIS1-F1
#
_cell.length_a   1.000
_cell.length_b   1.000
_cell.length_c   1.000
_cell.angle_alpha   90.00
_cell.angle_beta   90.00
_cell.angle_gamma   90.00
#
_symmetry.space_group_name_H-M   'P 1'
#
loop_
_entity.id
_entity.type
_entity.pdbx_description
1 polymer ?
#
loop_
_entity_poly.entity_id
_entity_poly.type
_entity_poly.pdbx_seq_one_letter_code
_entity_poly.pdbx_strand_id
1 'polypeptide(L)'
;MDFFITLKCRFIARKFRSKDWHIIQHIPFNAFETLINDYVENGWEIESDYHPLKPECSKWQCKLRKGSTVLSCIWRKNVQGEVVGIARVVDSIGAALNIPVYPQPQ
;
A
#
# COMPACT_ATOMS: atom_id res chain seq x y z
N MET A 1 -11.68 -10.98 -25.73
CA MET A 1 -10.89 -10.03 -24.91
C MET A 1 -10.25 -10.90 -23.84
N ASP A 2 -8.92 -11.06 -23.74
CA ASP A 2 -8.21 -10.45 -22.61
C ASP A 2 -6.69 -10.72 -22.61
N PHE A 3 -6.06 -10.94 -23.76
CA PHE A 3 -4.60 -11.17 -23.84
C PHE A 3 -3.77 -10.05 -23.16
N PHE A 4 -4.21 -8.80 -23.29
CA PHE A 4 -3.58 -7.65 -22.65
C PHE A 4 -3.73 -7.65 -21.13
N ILE A 5 -4.82 -8.18 -20.58
CA ILE A 5 -5.05 -8.27 -19.14
C ILE A 5 -4.13 -9.35 -18.56
N THR A 6 -4.06 -10.52 -19.21
CA THR A 6 -3.21 -11.64 -18.77
C THR A 6 -1.73 -11.26 -18.75
N LEU A 7 -1.26 -10.52 -19.77
CA LEU A 7 0.10 -10.01 -19.81
C LEU A 7 0.38 -9.01 -18.68
N LYS A 8 -0.51 -8.04 -18.47
CA LYS A 8 -0.37 -7.04 -17.39
C LYS A 8 -0.27 -7.70 -16.02
N CYS A 9 -1.14 -8.66 -15.71
CA CYS A 9 -1.08 -9.43 -14.46
C CYS A 9 0.26 -10.15 -14.30
N ARG A 10 0.77 -10.77 -15.37
CA ARG A 10 2.07 -11.47 -15.35
C ARG A 10 3.25 -10.52 -15.10
N PHE A 11 3.23 -9.32 -15.69
CA PHE A 11 4.27 -8.31 -15.45
C PHE A 11 4.23 -7.78 -14.01
N ILE A 12 3.04 -7.53 -13.46
CA ILE A 12 2.86 -7.10 -12.07
C ILE A 12 3.38 -8.18 -11.12
N ALA A 13 2.95 -9.43 -11.30
CA ALA A 13 3.42 -10.57 -10.50
C ALA A 13 4.96 -10.72 -10.53
N ARG A 14 5.57 -10.57 -11.72
CA ARG A 14 7.02 -10.63 -11.87
C ARG A 14 7.73 -9.47 -11.15
N LYS A 15 7.18 -8.26 -11.23
CA LYS A 15 7.73 -7.07 -10.55
C LYS A 15 7.67 -7.22 -9.04
N PHE A 16 6.54 -7.72 -8.52
CA PHE A 16 6.37 -8.00 -7.09
C PHE A 16 7.39 -9.03 -6.62
N ARG A 17 7.51 -10.16 -7.33
CA ARG A 17 8.48 -11.21 -7.01
C ARG A 17 9.93 -10.72 -7.06
N SER A 18 10.30 -9.93 -8.05
CA SER A 18 11.68 -9.44 -8.22
C SER A 18 12.12 -8.46 -7.13
N LYS A 19 11.17 -7.76 -6.50
CA LYS A 19 11.44 -6.75 -5.47
C LYS A 19 11.07 -7.20 -4.06
N ASP A 20 10.66 -8.46 -3.92
CA ASP A 20 10.12 -9.02 -2.70
C ASP A 20 9.01 -8.13 -2.10
N TRP A 21 8.09 -7.70 -2.96
CA TRP A 21 6.99 -6.84 -2.57
C TRP A 21 5.75 -7.64 -2.23
N HIS A 22 5.10 -7.24 -1.14
CA HIS A 22 3.78 -7.70 -0.75
C HIS A 22 2.78 -6.54 -0.77
N ILE A 23 1.50 -6.88 -0.75
CA ILE A 23 0.39 -5.94 -0.72
C ILE A 23 -0.63 -6.33 0.34
N ILE A 24 -1.13 -5.34 1.06
CA ILE A 24 -2.37 -5.42 1.83
C ILE A 24 -3.43 -4.64 1.06
N GLN A 25 -4.60 -5.24 0.92
CA GLN A 25 -5.76 -4.64 0.26
C GLN A 25 -6.91 -4.51 1.26
N HIS A 26 -7.90 -3.68 0.93
CA HIS A 26 -9.14 -3.53 1.70
C HIS A 26 -8.96 -3.06 3.15
N ILE A 27 -7.98 -2.17 3.39
CA ILE A 27 -7.79 -1.56 4.71
C ILE A 27 -8.90 -0.51 4.90
N PRO A 28 -9.72 -0.57 5.98
CA PRO A 28 -10.78 0.41 6.21
C PRO A 28 -10.22 1.81 6.50
N PHE A 29 -10.99 2.87 6.23
CA PHE A 29 -10.51 4.26 6.28
C PHE A 29 -9.82 4.60 7.60
N ASN A 30 -10.50 4.35 8.73
CA ASN A 30 -9.97 4.69 10.05
C ASN A 30 -8.64 3.98 10.31
N ALA A 31 -8.53 2.68 9.99
CA ALA A 31 -7.28 1.93 10.18
C ALA A 31 -6.17 2.41 9.23
N PHE A 32 -6.54 2.79 8.01
CA PHE A 32 -5.59 3.31 7.04
C PHE A 32 -5.07 4.70 7.44
N GLU A 33 -5.94 5.60 7.89
CA GLU A 33 -5.57 6.92 8.39
C GLU A 33 -4.66 6.82 9.62
N THR A 34 -5.04 6.01 10.62
CA THR A 34 -4.21 5.75 11.80
C THR A 34 -2.85 5.18 11.41
N LEU A 35 -2.80 4.21 10.48
CA LEU A 35 -1.55 3.65 10.00
C LEU A 35 -0.62 4.71 9.38
N ILE A 36 -1.15 5.61 8.54
CA ILE A 36 -0.33 6.66 7.95
C ILE A 36 0.23 7.59 9.05
N ASN A 37 -0.63 8.02 9.97
CA ASN A 37 -0.23 8.92 11.05
C ASN A 37 0.82 8.27 11.95
N ASP A 38 0.62 7.02 12.38
CA ASP A 38 1.57 6.27 13.19
C ASP A 38 2.94 6.16 12.51
N TYR A 39 2.97 5.89 11.20
CA TYR A 39 4.24 5.78 10.48
C TYR A 39 4.97 7.12 10.40
N VAL A 40 4.25 8.21 10.14
CA VAL A 40 4.83 9.56 10.13
C VAL A 40 5.37 9.93 11.51
N GLU A 41 4.62 9.66 12.59
CA GLU A 41 5.06 9.87 13.97
C GLU A 41 6.30 9.02 14.31
N ASN A 42 6.41 7.82 13.75
CA ASN A 42 7.57 6.93 13.87
C ASN A 42 8.76 7.31 12.96
N GLY A 43 8.76 8.53 12.42
CA GLY A 43 9.85 9.11 11.65
C GLY A 43 9.94 8.62 10.21
N TRP A 44 8.82 8.19 9.62
CA TRP A 44 8.73 7.99 8.17
C TRP A 44 8.44 9.33 7.48
N GLU A 45 9.11 9.56 6.35
CA GLU A 45 8.96 10.76 5.53
C GLU A 45 7.93 10.52 4.43
N ILE A 46 7.15 11.55 4.08
CA ILE A 46 6.23 11.49 2.94
C ILE A 46 6.93 12.06 1.70
N GLU A 47 7.16 11.22 0.69
CA GLU A 47 7.88 11.54 -0.54
C GLU A 47 7.01 12.20 -1.64
N SER A 48 5.83 12.72 -1.32
CA SER A 48 4.97 13.44 -2.28
C SER A 48 4.39 14.72 -1.67
N ASP A 49 3.80 15.57 -2.51
CA ASP A 49 3.04 16.74 -2.06
C ASP A 49 2.02 16.31 -1.01
N TYR A 50 2.32 16.63 0.25
CA TYR A 50 1.57 16.13 1.39
C TYR A 50 0.17 16.74 1.37
N HIS A 51 -0.81 15.94 0.98
CA HIS A 51 -2.20 16.24 1.20
C HIS A 51 -2.65 15.38 2.38
N PRO A 52 -3.22 15.94 3.44
CA PRO A 52 -3.80 15.11 4.49
C PRO A 52 -4.90 14.23 3.88
N LEU A 53 -4.92 12.96 4.27
CA LEU A 53 -5.99 12.05 3.89
C LEU A 53 -7.29 12.56 4.54
N LYS A 54 -8.35 12.74 3.75
CA LYS A 54 -9.65 13.18 4.25
C LYS A 54 -10.76 12.20 3.85
N PRO A 55 -11.85 12.08 4.64
CA PRO A 55 -12.97 11.17 4.33
C PRO A 55 -13.64 11.44 2.98
N GLU A 56 -13.65 12.71 2.53
CA GLU A 56 -14.22 13.12 1.25
C GLU A 56 -13.34 12.77 0.04
N CYS A 57 -12.07 12.37 0.24
CA CYS A 57 -11.16 12.08 -0.86
C CYS A 57 -11.63 10.85 -1.64
N SER A 58 -11.94 11.04 -2.92
CA SER A 58 -12.27 9.94 -3.85
C SER A 58 -11.06 9.04 -4.12
N LYS A 59 -9.88 9.65 -4.23
CA LYS A 59 -8.59 9.00 -4.38
C LYS A 59 -7.54 9.80 -3.61
N TRP A 60 -6.68 9.08 -2.91
CA TRP A 60 -5.49 9.64 -2.27
C TRP A 60 -4.34 8.66 -2.42
N GLN A 61 -3.11 9.16 -2.48
CA GLN A 61 -1.92 8.34 -2.59
C GLN A 61 -0.73 9.05 -1.95
N CYS A 62 0.13 8.31 -1.27
CA CYS A 62 1.40 8.82 -0.79
C CYS A 62 2.47 7.72 -0.87
N LYS A 63 3.73 8.14 -0.70
CA LYS A 63 4.84 7.23 -0.45
C LYS A 63 5.42 7.55 0.91
N LEU A 64 5.45 6.57 1.81
CA LEU A 64 6.17 6.66 3.06
C LEU A 64 7.58 6.11 2.86
N ARG A 65 8.61 6.84 3.27
CA ARG A 65 10.00 6.45 3.17
C ARG A 65 10.68 6.46 4.53
N LYS A 66 11.49 5.44 4.80
CA LYS A 66 12.42 5.40 5.94
C LYS A 66 13.74 4.80 5.50
N GLY A 67 14.76 5.64 5.37
CA GLY A 67 16.05 5.26 4.80
C GLY A 67 15.91 4.80 3.34
N SER A 68 16.19 3.51 3.09
CA SER A 68 16.04 2.86 1.77
C SER A 68 14.69 2.16 1.57
N THR A 69 13.87 2.08 2.62
CA THR A 69 12.57 1.40 2.57
C THR A 69 11.50 2.39 2.11
N VAL A 70 10.67 1.97 1.16
CA VAL A 70 9.54 2.76 0.65
C VAL A 70 8.27 1.92 0.68
N LEU A 71 7.21 2.49 1.25
CA LEU A 71 5.84 1.98 1.21
C LEU A 71 5.00 2.90 0.33
N SER A 72 4.31 2.32 -0.65
CA SER A 72 3.32 3.01 -1.45
C SER A 72 1.96 2.80 -0.80
N CYS A 73 1.31 3.89 -0.38
CA CYS A 73 0.00 3.84 0.25
C CYS A 73 -1.02 4.50 -0.68
N ILE A 74 -2.12 3.82 -0.94
CA ILE A 74 -3.16 4.27 -1.87
C ILE A 74 -4.50 4.12 -1.19
N TRP A 75 -5.30 5.17 -1.22
CA TRP A 75 -6.68 5.16 -0.78
C TRP A 75 -7.60 5.39 -1.96
N ARG A 76 -8.68 4.59 -2.06
CA ARG A 76 -9.75 4.81 -3.03
C ARG A 76 -11.08 4.56 -2.35
N LYS A 77 -12.03 5.49 -2.43
CA LYS A 77 -13.32 5.37 -1.74
C LYS A 77 -14.07 4.06 -2.03
N ASN A 78 -13.95 3.54 -3.26
CA ASN A 78 -14.68 2.33 -3.70
C ASN A 78 -13.90 1.02 -3.48
N VAL A 79 -12.59 1.07 -3.25
CA VAL A 79 -11.71 -0.12 -3.11
C VAL A 79 -11.14 -0.25 -1.69
N GLN A 80 -11.15 0.87 -0.95
CA GLN A 80 -10.53 1.11 0.35
C GLN A 80 -9.00 1.29 0.26
N GLY A 81 -8.29 1.09 1.37
CA GLY A 81 -6.86 1.33 1.49
C GLY A 81 -6.03 0.15 0.99
N GLU A 82 -4.94 0.48 0.30
CA GLU A 82 -3.93 -0.43 -0.21
C GLU A 82 -2.55 0.02 0.26
N VAL A 83 -1.73 -0.91 0.75
CA VAL A 83 -0.33 -0.65 1.12
C VAL A 83 0.56 -1.65 0.40
N VAL A 84 1.56 -1.16 -0.32
CA VAL A 84 2.51 -1.96 -1.10
C VAL A 84 3.93 -1.63 -0.68
N GLY A 85 4.77 -2.64 -0.48
CA GLY A 85 6.20 -2.46 -0.25
C GLY A 85 6.88 -3.77 0.09
N ILE A 86 8.05 -3.70 0.72
CA ILE A 86 8.88 -4.87 1.04
C ILE A 86 8.13 -5.83 1.97
N ALA A 87 8.14 -7.12 1.64
CA ALA A 87 7.43 -8.20 2.32
C ALA A 87 7.54 -8.09 3.84
N ARG A 88 8.77 -8.06 4.37
CA ARG A 88 9.02 -7.94 5.81
C ARG A 88 8.21 -6.83 6.51
N VAL A 89 8.11 -5.65 5.89
CA VAL A 89 7.40 -4.51 6.49
C VAL A 89 5.89 -4.66 6.32
N VAL A 90 5.45 -5.04 5.13
CA VAL A 90 4.02 -5.21 4.84
C VAL A 90 3.43 -6.38 5.63
N ASP A 91 4.14 -7.49 5.79
CA ASP A 91 3.72 -8.62 6.64
C ASP A 91 3.56 -8.20 8.10
N SER A 92 4.46 -7.34 8.59
CA SER A 92 4.36 -6.79 9.96
C SER A 92 3.12 -5.91 10.12
N ILE A 93 2.79 -5.11 9.10
CA ILE A 93 1.56 -4.28 9.07
C ILE A 93 0.32 -5.19 9.07
N GLY A 94 0.30 -6.20 8.21
CA GLY A 94 -0.84 -7.10 8.08
C GLY A 94 -1.10 -7.88 9.36
N ALA A 95 -0.04 -8.34 10.03
CA ALA A 95 -0.14 -8.96 11.35
C ALA A 95 -0.69 -7.99 12.41
N ALA A 96 -0.23 -6.74 12.43
CA ALA A 96 -0.70 -5.72 13.38
C ALA A 96 -2.19 -5.35 13.17
N LEU A 97 -2.63 -5.30 11.92
CA LEU A 97 -4.03 -4.99 11.57
C LEU A 97 -4.94 -6.23 11.53
N ASN A 98 -4.39 -7.43 11.65
CA ASN A 98 -5.08 -8.70 11.43
C ASN A 98 -5.76 -8.77 10.04
N ILE A 99 -5.06 -8.31 9.00
CA ILE A 99 -5.52 -8.29 7.60
C ILE A 99 -4.61 -9.20 6.75
N PRO A 100 -5.16 -9.99 5.81
CA PRO A 100 -4.35 -10.84 4.94
C PRO A 100 -3.39 -10.02 4.08
N VAL A 101 -2.17 -10.56 3.94
CA VAL A 101 -1.12 -10.01 3.07
C VAL A 101 -0.95 -10.94 1.88
N TYR A 102 -0.77 -10.36 0.69
CA TYR A 102 -0.63 -11.10 -0.55
C TYR A 102 0.72 -10.81 -1.22
N PRO A 103 1.35 -11.81 -1.85
CA PRO A 103 2.60 -11.62 -2.61
C PRO A 103 2.38 -10.91 -3.96
N GLN A 104 1.13 -10.67 -4.35
CA GLN A 104 0.74 -9.95 -5.55
C GLN A 104 -0.71 -9.43 -5.40
N PRO A 105 -1.09 -8.36 -6.12
CA PRO A 105 -2.47 -7.87 -6.14
C PRO A 105 -3.45 -8.97 -6.56
N GLN A 106 -4.54 -9.09 -5.81
CA GLN A 106 -5.69 -9.94 -6.16
C GLN A 106 -6.66 -9.20 -7.08
#